data_AF-A0A5K7S493-F1
#
_entry.id   AF-A0A5K7S493-F1
#
_cell.length_a   1.000
_cell.length_b   1.000
_cell.length_c   1.000
_cell.angle_alpha   90.00
_cell.angle_beta   90.00
_cell.angle_gamma   90.00
#
_symmetry.space_group_name_H-M   'P 1'
#
loop_
_entity.id
_entity.type
_entity.pdbx_description
1 polymer ?
#
loop_
_entity_poly.entity_id
_entity_poly.type
_entity_poly.pdbx_seq_one_letter_code
_entity_poly.pdbx_strand_id
1 'polypeptide(L)'
;MRPKLPDTDKRNAKLIIRVSRDEKIRLQSLTKRGKYGCMSDLIRSKVFNESNRKVISLDEEANAQLKSLDFELNKIGVNLNQLSKRMNSFAGYNVGDNDRQLLRQAFDMMRNCLIMLQKLLH
;
A
#
# COMPACT_ATOMS: atom_id res chain seq x y z
N MET A 1 11.47 -4.16 15.71
CA MET A 1 11.74 -5.55 16.14
C MET A 1 10.93 -5.86 17.39
N ARG A 2 10.33 -7.06 17.52
CA ARG A 2 9.63 -7.48 18.76
C ARG A 2 10.66 -7.95 19.79
N PRO A 3 10.59 -7.52 21.06
CA PRO A 3 11.52 -7.98 22.09
C PRO A 3 11.43 -9.50 22.28
N LYS A 4 12.60 -10.16 22.39
CA LYS A 4 12.71 -11.59 22.67
C LYS A 4 12.31 -11.84 24.13
N LEU A 5 11.18 -12.52 24.35
CA LEU A 5 10.86 -13.03 25.68
C LEU A 5 11.78 -14.21 26.05
N PRO A 6 12.12 -14.39 27.34
CA PRO A 6 12.83 -15.55 27.83
C PRO A 6 12.09 -16.85 27.48
N ASP A 7 12.82 -17.95 27.27
CA ASP A 7 12.25 -19.23 26.81
C ASP A 7 11.18 -19.81 27.75
N THR A 8 11.21 -19.46 29.03
CA THR A 8 10.21 -19.83 30.04
C THR A 8 8.83 -19.21 29.79
N ASP A 9 8.77 -18.06 29.14
CA ASP A 9 7.50 -17.37 28.81
C ASP A 9 6.97 -17.75 27.42
N LYS A 10 7.70 -18.58 26.67
CA LYS A 10 7.29 -18.99 25.33
C LYS A 10 6.21 -20.05 25.43
N ARG A 11 5.02 -19.68 24.97
CA ARG A 11 3.84 -20.56 24.88
C ARG A 11 4.00 -21.50 23.68
N ASN A 12 4.63 -22.65 23.90
CA ASN A 12 4.97 -23.62 22.86
C ASN A 12 3.82 -24.59 22.50
N ALA A 13 2.87 -24.79 23.41
CA ALA A 13 1.68 -25.61 23.16
C ALA A 13 0.62 -24.85 22.34
N LYS A 14 0.00 -25.52 21.36
CA LYS A 14 -1.05 -24.97 20.50
C LYS A 14 -2.42 -25.51 20.89
N LEU A 15 -3.42 -24.63 20.90
CA LEU A 15 -4.84 -24.99 20.96
C LEU A 15 -5.46 -24.79 19.58
N ILE A 16 -5.99 -25.85 18.98
CA ILE A 16 -6.68 -25.81 17.69
C ILE A 16 -8.16 -26.05 17.94
N ILE A 17 -9.00 -25.11 17.51
CA ILE A 17 -10.46 -25.21 17.61
C ILE A 17 -11.02 -25.16 16.20
N ARG A 18 -11.88 -26.13 15.87
CA ARG A 18 -12.69 -26.09 14.65
C ARG A 18 -13.91 -25.22 14.91
N VAL A 19 -14.11 -24.22 14.07
CA VAL A 19 -15.23 -23.28 14.15
C VAL A 19 -15.88 -23.16 12.79
N SER A 20 -17.18 -22.92 12.77
CA SER A 20 -17.93 -22.53 11.57
C SER A 20 -17.50 -21.15 11.08
N ARG A 21 -17.90 -20.80 9.86
CA ARG A 21 -17.58 -19.51 9.25
C ARG A 21 -18.17 -18.35 10.07
N ASP A 22 -19.39 -18.50 10.56
CA ASP A 22 -20.09 -17.46 11.31
C ASP A 22 -19.47 -17.24 12.69
N GLU A 23 -19.06 -18.32 13.36
CA GLU A 23 -18.33 -18.26 14.62
C GLU A 23 -16.98 -17.55 14.44
N LYS A 24 -16.27 -17.80 13.34
CA LYS A 24 -15.02 -17.11 13.03
C LYS A 24 -15.23 -15.61 12.86
N ILE A 25 -16.27 -15.21 12.13
CA ILE A 25 -16.62 -13.78 11.93
C ILE A 25 -16.97 -13.13 13.28
N ARG A 26 -17.76 -13.84 14.11
CA ARG A 26 -18.13 -13.38 15.44
C ARG A 26 -16.91 -13.22 16.37
N LEU A 27 -15.97 -14.15 16.34
CA LEU A 27 -14.72 -14.04 17.11
C LEU A 27 -13.87 -12.86 16.64
N GLN A 28 -13.79 -12.60 15.34
CA GLN A 28 -13.07 -11.43 14.81
C GLN A 28 -13.72 -10.12 15.26
N SER A 29 -15.05 -10.02 15.21
CA SER A 29 -15.75 -8.81 15.64
C SER A 29 -15.59 -8.57 17.15
N LEU A 30 -15.66 -9.63 17.96
CA LEU A 30 -15.41 -9.57 19.41
C LEU A 30 -13.97 -9.16 19.74
N THR A 31 -12.99 -9.65 18.98
CA THR A 31 -11.57 -9.29 19.14
C THR A 31 -11.38 -7.78 18.95
N LYS A 32 -11.96 -7.23 17.87
CA LYS A 32 -11.88 -5.79 17.55
C LYS A 32 -12.61 -4.94 18.59
N ARG A 33 -13.84 -5.30 18.96
CA ARG A 33 -14.65 -4.56 19.94
C ARG A 33 -14.01 -4.56 21.34
N GLY A 34 -13.41 -5.68 21.73
CA GLY A 34 -12.79 -5.84 23.05
C GLY A 34 -11.43 -5.14 23.23
N LYS A 35 -10.91 -4.46 22.19
CA LYS A 35 -9.57 -3.85 22.18
C LYS A 35 -8.45 -4.86 22.50
N TYR A 36 -8.62 -6.12 22.07
CA TYR A 36 -7.57 -7.14 22.19
C TYR A 36 -6.57 -7.01 21.05
N GLY A 37 -5.28 -7.21 21.32
CA GLY A 37 -4.23 -7.14 20.30
C GLY A 37 -4.36 -8.23 19.23
N CYS A 38 -4.84 -9.41 19.62
CA CYS A 38 -5.16 -10.50 18.70
C CYS A 38 -6.24 -11.43 19.24
N MET A 39 -6.74 -12.34 18.38
CA MET A 39 -7.75 -13.32 18.78
C MET A 39 -7.25 -14.25 19.90
N SER A 40 -5.96 -14.57 19.91
CA SER A 40 -5.39 -15.38 21.01
C SER A 40 -5.44 -14.65 22.35
N ASP A 41 -5.37 -13.32 22.38
CA ASP A 41 -5.51 -12.55 23.62
C ASP A 41 -6.96 -12.53 24.10
N LEU A 42 -7.93 -12.45 23.17
CA LEU A 42 -9.36 -12.61 23.47
C LEU A 42 -9.66 -13.98 24.07
N ILE A 43 -9.17 -15.06 23.45
CA ILE A 43 -9.43 -16.43 23.95
C ILE A 43 -8.80 -16.60 25.33
N ARG A 44 -7.59 -16.08 25.54
CA ARG A 44 -6.94 -16.18 26.85
C ARG A 44 -7.63 -15.35 27.94
N SER A 45 -8.10 -14.15 27.61
CA SER A 45 -8.86 -13.36 28.58
C SER A 45 -10.19 -14.04 28.96
N LYS A 46 -10.81 -14.77 28.01
CA LYS A 46 -12.05 -15.51 28.25
C LYS A 46 -11.86 -16.83 28.98
N VAL A 47 -10.80 -17.57 28.69
CA VAL A 47 -10.57 -18.93 29.23
C VAL A 47 -9.75 -18.90 30.52
N PHE A 48 -8.72 -18.06 30.59
CA PHE A 48 -7.77 -18.03 31.70
C PHE A 48 -7.93 -16.78 32.59
N ASN A 49 -8.90 -15.91 32.28
CA ASN A 49 -9.14 -14.65 32.98
C ASN A 49 -7.89 -13.72 33.04
N GLU A 50 -6.91 -13.95 32.15
CA GLU A 50 -5.70 -13.12 32.05
C GLU A 50 -6.07 -11.81 31.35
N SER A 51 -6.28 -10.76 32.12
CA SER A 51 -6.59 -9.40 31.66
C SER A 51 -5.35 -8.69 31.11
N ASN A 52 -4.70 -9.26 30.09
CA ASN A 52 -3.67 -8.57 29.30
C ASN A 52 -4.28 -7.55 28.32
N ARG A 53 -5.32 -6.84 28.75
CA ARG A 53 -5.89 -5.73 27.98
C ARG A 53 -4.89 -4.59 28.08
N LYS A 54 -4.00 -4.48 27.09
CA LYS A 54 -3.17 -3.29 26.89
C LYS A 54 -4.09 -2.13 26.51
N VAL A 55 -4.69 -1.49 27.52
CA VAL A 55 -5.31 -0.19 27.34
C VAL A 55 -4.15 0.78 27.20
N ILE A 56 -3.75 1.03 25.95
CA ILE A 56 -2.92 2.19 25.66
C ILE A 56 -3.86 3.39 25.86
N SER A 57 -3.81 3.98 27.05
CA SER A 57 -4.45 5.27 27.31
C SER A 57 -3.57 6.34 26.67
N LEU A 58 -3.88 6.68 25.43
CA LEU A 58 -3.36 7.90 24.83
C LEU A 58 -4.11 9.07 25.45
N ASP A 59 -3.37 10.09 25.85
CA ASP A 59 -3.94 11.38 26.24
C ASP A 59 -4.80 11.92 25.08
N GLU A 60 -5.85 12.65 25.41
CA GLU A 60 -6.84 13.12 24.44
C GLU A 60 -6.19 14.03 23.39
N GLU A 61 -5.19 14.80 23.82
CA GLU A 61 -4.35 15.65 22.98
C GLU A 61 -3.47 14.83 22.02
N ALA A 62 -2.85 13.74 22.50
CA ALA A 62 -2.03 12.86 21.66
C ALA A 62 -2.87 12.13 20.60
N ASN A 63 -4.10 11.76 20.94
CA ASN A 63 -5.04 11.15 20.02
C ASN A 63 -5.51 12.15 18.93
N ALA A 64 -5.72 13.41 19.30
CA ALA A 64 -6.05 14.47 18.34
C ALA A 64 -4.89 14.72 17.37
N GLN A 65 -3.65 14.79 17.87
CA GLN A 65 -2.45 14.95 17.05
C GLN A 65 -2.25 13.77 16.08
N LEU A 66 -2.46 12.53 16.54
CA LEU A 66 -2.35 11.35 15.68
C LEU A 66 -3.42 11.33 14.58
N LYS A 67 -4.66 11.73 14.88
CA LYS A 67 -5.72 11.85 13.87
C LYS A 67 -5.42 12.95 12.85
N SER A 68 -4.88 14.08 13.31
CA SER A 68 -4.44 15.16 12.41
C SER A 68 -3.31 14.69 11.50
N LEU A 69 -2.35 13.94 12.03
CA LEU A 69 -1.26 13.35 11.25
C LEU A 69 -1.77 12.34 10.21
N ASP A 70 -2.68 11.44 10.61
CA ASP A 70 -3.31 10.46 9.71
C ASP A 70 -4.06 11.15 8.56
N PHE A 71 -4.75 12.25 8.87
CA PHE A 71 -5.45 13.06 7.87
C PHE A 71 -4.50 13.70 6.85
N GLU A 72 -3.39 14.28 7.29
CA GLU A 72 -2.38 14.86 6.38
C GLU A 72 -1.66 13.79 5.57
N LEU A 73 -1.33 12.64 6.18
CA LEU A 73 -0.76 11.50 5.45
C LEU A 73 -1.71 10.97 4.37
N ASN A 74 -3.02 10.92 4.65
CA ASN A 74 -4.01 10.51 3.67
C ASN A 74 -4.08 11.49 2.50
N LYS A 75 -4.02 12.80 2.74
CA LYS A 75 -3.94 13.81 1.66
C LYS A 75 -2.70 13.61 0.78
N ILE A 76 -1.54 13.36 1.38
CA ILE A 76 -0.30 13.08 0.65
C ILE A 76 -0.49 11.82 -0.22
N GLY A 77 -1.06 10.75 0.35
CA GLY A 77 -1.35 9.51 -0.38
C GLY A 77 -2.31 9.72 -1.57
N VAL A 78 -3.37 10.50 -1.38
CA VAL A 78 -4.32 10.86 -2.44
C VAL A 78 -3.62 11.64 -3.56
N ASN A 79 -2.79 12.62 -3.22
CA ASN A 79 -2.04 13.41 -4.20
C ASN A 79 -1.04 12.54 -4.99
N LEU A 80 -0.30 11.66 -4.32
CA LEU A 80 0.60 10.70 -4.96
C LEU A 80 -0.14 9.75 -5.89
N ASN A 81 -1.33 9.29 -5.50
CA ASN A 81 -2.17 8.44 -6.34
C ASN A 81 -2.68 9.21 -7.58
N GLN A 82 -3.05 10.49 -7.42
CA GLN A 82 -3.43 11.34 -8.55
C GLN A 82 -2.25 11.58 -9.49
N LEU A 83 -1.05 11.84 -8.98
CA LEU A 83 0.17 11.95 -9.78
C LEU A 83 0.47 10.64 -10.52
N SER A 84 0.36 9.50 -9.84
CA SER A 84 0.56 8.18 -10.45
C SER A 84 -0.45 7.92 -11.56
N LYS A 85 -1.74 8.24 -11.33
CA LYS A 85 -2.79 8.15 -12.36
C LYS A 85 -2.52 9.09 -13.53
N ARG A 86 -2.06 10.31 -13.27
CA ARG A 86 -1.66 11.27 -14.31
C ARG A 86 -0.48 10.75 -15.12
N MET A 87 0.56 10.23 -14.48
CA MET A 87 1.71 9.61 -15.15
C MET A 87 1.30 8.40 -16.00
N ASN A 88 0.43 7.54 -15.46
CA ASN A 88 -0.09 6.39 -16.21
C ASN A 88 -1.00 6.82 -17.36
N SER A 89 -1.77 7.91 -17.20
CA SER A 89 -2.54 8.51 -18.29
C SER A 89 -1.67 9.28 -19.30
N PHE A 90 -0.44 9.64 -18.91
CA PHE A 90 0.57 10.24 -19.76
C PHE A 90 1.26 9.22 -20.69
N ALA A 91 0.76 7.99 -20.77
CA ALA A 91 1.00 7.05 -21.88
C ALA A 91 0.45 7.55 -23.24
N GLY A 92 0.13 8.84 -23.36
CA GLY A 92 -0.40 9.52 -24.55
C GLY A 92 0.66 10.19 -25.42
N TYR A 93 1.96 10.09 -25.11
CA TYR A 93 3.01 10.27 -26.12
C TYR A 93 3.56 8.90 -26.54
N ASN A 94 2.64 8.00 -26.90
CA ASN A 94 2.99 6.86 -27.73
C ASN A 94 3.26 7.43 -29.13
N VAL A 95 4.53 7.59 -29.49
CA VAL A 95 4.93 7.75 -30.91
C VAL A 95 4.43 6.48 -31.61
N GLY A 96 3.21 6.56 -32.14
CA GLY A 96 2.53 5.42 -32.77
C GLY A 96 3.22 5.09 -34.08
N ASP A 97 2.86 3.96 -34.68
CA ASP A 97 3.47 3.57 -35.96
C ASP A 97 3.26 4.63 -37.06
N ASN A 98 2.14 5.37 -37.01
CA ASN A 98 1.90 6.52 -37.89
C ASN A 98 2.87 7.69 -37.64
N ASP A 99 3.13 8.05 -36.38
CA ASP A 99 4.08 9.12 -36.04
C ASP A 99 5.51 8.72 -36.43
N ARG A 100 5.87 7.45 -36.23
CA ARG A 100 7.16 6.89 -36.68
C ARG A 100 7.29 6.93 -38.19
N GLN A 101 6.22 6.62 -38.90
CA GLN A 101 6.19 6.64 -40.37
C GLN A 101 6.30 8.07 -40.91
N LEU A 102 5.60 9.03 -40.31
CA LEU A 102 5.72 10.46 -40.63
C LEU A 102 7.13 10.99 -40.38
N LEU A 103 7.73 10.67 -39.23
CA LEU A 103 9.09 11.07 -38.91
C LEU A 103 10.11 10.45 -39.88
N ARG A 104 9.90 9.19 -40.28
CA ARG A 104 10.76 8.51 -41.27
C ARG A 104 10.65 9.16 -42.65
N GLN A 105 9.44 9.50 -43.08
CA GLN A 105 9.22 10.21 -44.35
C GLN A 105 9.87 11.60 -44.35
N ALA A 106 9.72 12.35 -43.26
CA ALA A 106 10.37 13.65 -43.11
C ALA A 106 11.91 13.53 -43.17
N PHE A 107 12.47 12.49 -42.54
CA PHE A 107 13.90 12.22 -42.58
C PHE A 107 14.39 11.87 -43.98
N ASP A 108 13.67 11.01 -44.71
CA ASP A 108 14.03 10.65 -46.09
C ASP A 108 13.94 11.86 -47.04
N MET A 109 12.96 12.74 -46.85
CA MET A 109 12.88 13.99 -47.61
C MET A 109 14.08 14.91 -47.34
N MET A 110 14.46 15.10 -46.08
CA MET A 110 15.64 15.91 -45.73
C MET A 110 16.93 15.33 -46.32
N ARG A 111 17.08 14.00 -46.29
CA ARG A 111 18.20 13.30 -46.93
C ARG A 111 18.25 13.54 -48.44
N ASN A 112 17.11 13.46 -49.11
CA ASN A 112 17.03 13.71 -50.55
C ASN A 112 17.38 15.15 -50.92
N CYS A 113 16.92 16.13 -50.12
CA CYS A 113 17.31 17.53 -50.28
C CYS A 113 18.82 17.70 -50.11
N LEU A 114 19.42 17.04 -49.12
CA LEU A 114 20.87 17.10 -48.88
C LEU A 114 21.66 16.49 -50.05
N ILE A 115 21.23 15.33 -50.57
CA ILE A 115 21.86 14.69 -51.73
C ILE A 115 21.76 15.58 -52.97
N MET A 116 20.60 16.21 -53.19
CA MET A 116 20.40 17.14 -54.30
C MET A 116 21.33 18.35 -54.19
N LEU A 117 21.41 18.96 -53.01
CA LEU A 117 22.32 20.08 -52.75
C LEU A 117 23.77 19.66 -52.98
N GLN A 118 24.18 18.47 -52.53
CA GLN A 118 25.53 17.95 -52.74
C GLN A 118 25.87 17.77 -54.22
N LYS A 119 24.91 17.35 -55.05
CA LYS A 119 25.06 17.23 -56.51
C LYS A 119 25.13 18.57 -57.23
N LEU A 120 24.50 19.61 -56.69
CA LEU A 120 24.51 20.96 -57.26
C LEU A 120 25.75 21.77 -56.85
N LEU A 121 26.42 21.34 -55.77
CA LEU A 121 27.62 21.97 -55.22
C LEU A 121 28.94 21.25 -55.60
N HIS A 122 28.87 20.23 -56.47
CA HIS A 122 30.02 19.59 -57.11
C HIS A 122 29.93 19.71 -58.63
#